data_AF-A0A850R9D4-F1
#
_entry.id   AF-A0A850R9D4-F1
#
_cell.length_a   1.000
_cell.length_b   1.000
_cell.length_c   1.000
_cell.angle_alpha   90.00
_cell.angle_beta   90.00
_cell.angle_gamma   90.00
#
_symmetry.space_group_name_H-M   'P 1'
#
loop_
_entity.id
_entity.type
_entity.pdbx_description
1 polymer ?
#
loop_
_entity_poly.entity_id
_entity_poly.type
_entity_poly.pdbx_seq_one_letter_code
_entity_poly.pdbx_strand_id
1 'polypeptide(L)'
;MLLSWPTWAIHLFTVTEWAVAMGLFWRYGRLIRRPGLQVFAVCMGPHLMSGLLILGFHLSGDTMRGLLEVSRLTNLGGSLLLLTATLAMAPALRRWRRWVWGIVPVGLVWVASAYWPLLGEHSTAVLGTANVAYLAFLLSLIWVYRTDRVPFSPLTIGGFWFLLVFVAVTIFTTRIATVGLGLPSLSHADVLHGLSESLLSVANLLVALGVYRRIEAQRKPGLFSDTKTGKDPSQ
;
A
#
# COMPACT_ATOMS: atom_id res chain seq x y z
N MET A 1 11.33 0.67 -26.02
CA MET A 1 10.62 0.82 -24.74
C MET A 1 9.30 1.51 -25.03
N LEU A 2 8.18 1.01 -24.49
CA LEU A 2 6.84 1.57 -24.75
C LEU A 2 6.59 2.87 -23.97
N LEU A 3 7.19 2.98 -22.78
CA LEU A 3 7.09 4.14 -21.92
C LEU A 3 8.20 5.15 -22.21
N SER A 4 7.85 6.43 -22.14
CA SER A 4 8.83 7.53 -22.21
C SER A 4 9.70 7.59 -20.95
N TRP A 5 10.83 8.31 -21.04
CA TRP A 5 11.71 8.53 -19.90
C TRP A 5 11.01 9.19 -18.70
N PRO A 6 10.17 10.23 -18.87
CA PRO A 6 9.37 10.76 -17.77
C PRO A 6 8.50 9.71 -17.08
N THR A 7 7.76 8.89 -17.85
CA THR A 7 6.90 7.86 -17.27
C THR A 7 7.70 6.80 -16.51
N TRP A 8 8.86 6.40 -17.04
CA TRP A 8 9.81 5.53 -16.33
C TRP A 8 10.28 6.10 -15.00
N ALA A 9 10.62 7.40 -14.97
CA ALA A 9 11.05 8.06 -13.76
C ALA A 9 9.95 8.03 -12.69
N ILE A 10 8.70 8.33 -13.06
CA ILE A 10 7.56 8.27 -12.13
C ILE A 10 7.39 6.85 -11.59
N HIS A 11 7.46 5.82 -12.44
CA HIS A 11 7.31 4.41 -12.03
C HIS A 11 8.44 3.95 -11.08
N LEU A 12 9.67 4.43 -11.29
CA LEU A 12 10.77 4.18 -10.35
C LEU A 12 10.56 4.90 -9.02
N PHE A 13 10.02 6.13 -9.06
CA PHE A 13 9.68 6.87 -7.85
C PHE A 13 8.57 6.19 -7.05
N THR A 14 7.49 5.72 -7.68
CA THR A 14 6.40 5.04 -6.95
C THR A 14 6.91 3.84 -6.15
N VAL A 15 7.75 3.00 -6.75
CA VAL A 15 8.37 1.84 -6.08
C VAL A 15 9.30 2.28 -4.94
N THR A 16 10.11 3.32 -5.17
CA THR A 16 11.06 3.84 -4.17
C THR A 16 10.34 4.49 -2.99
N GLU A 17 9.30 5.29 -3.25
CA GLU A 17 8.47 5.95 -2.24
C GLU A 17 7.77 4.93 -1.34
N TRP A 18 7.27 3.83 -1.93
CA TRP A 18 6.70 2.73 -1.16
C TRP A 18 7.74 2.05 -0.27
N ALA A 19 8.94 1.76 -0.80
CA ALA A 19 10.04 1.21 0.00
C ALA A 19 10.46 2.15 1.15
N VAL A 20 10.47 3.46 0.91
CA VAL A 20 10.72 4.47 1.95
C VAL A 20 9.61 4.45 3.00
N ALA A 21 8.34 4.40 2.59
CA ALA A 21 7.21 4.30 3.52
C ALA A 21 7.33 3.06 4.44
N MET A 22 7.70 1.91 3.87
CA MET A 22 7.97 0.68 4.64
C MET A 22 9.07 0.90 5.69
N GLY A 23 10.21 1.48 5.28
CA GLY A 23 11.32 1.79 6.18
C GLY A 23 10.92 2.74 7.31
N LEU A 24 10.09 3.74 6.99
CA LEU A 24 9.55 4.68 7.97
C LEU A 24 8.60 3.99 8.96
N PHE A 25 7.69 3.12 8.51
CA PHE A 25 6.82 2.35 9.41
C PHE A 25 7.62 1.46 10.35
N TRP A 26 8.61 0.74 9.83
CA TRP A 26 9.50 -0.09 10.63
C TRP A 26 10.22 0.72 11.70
N ARG A 27 10.80 1.86 11.31
CA ARG A 27 11.50 2.78 12.23
C ARG A 27 10.56 3.35 13.27
N TYR A 28 9.38 3.80 12.86
CA TYR A 28 8.37 4.36 13.76
C TYR A 28 7.93 3.32 14.77
N GLY A 29 7.65 2.08 14.34
CA GLY A 29 7.29 0.96 15.22
C GLY A 29 8.35 0.67 16.29
N ARG A 30 9.64 0.71 15.93
CA ARG A 30 10.74 0.61 16.90
C ARG A 30 10.74 1.77 17.89
N LEU A 31 10.55 3.00 17.40
CA LEU A 31 10.57 4.22 18.22
C LEU A 31 9.48 4.20 19.31
N ILE A 32 8.26 3.79 18.95
CA ILE A 32 7.12 3.72 19.90
C ILE A 32 6.99 2.36 20.60
N ARG A 33 7.95 1.45 20.41
CA ARG A 33 7.93 0.07 20.94
C ARG A 33 6.65 -0.70 20.63
N ARG A 34 6.11 -0.55 19.41
CA ARG A 34 4.93 -1.28 18.92
C ARG A 34 5.35 -2.26 17.82
N PRO A 35 5.64 -3.54 18.16
CA PRO A 35 6.11 -4.53 17.17
C PRO A 35 5.07 -4.83 16.08
N GLY A 36 3.77 -4.65 16.37
CA GLY A 36 2.72 -4.77 15.35
C GLY A 36 2.92 -3.86 14.14
N LEU A 37 3.50 -2.68 14.34
CA LEU A 37 3.77 -1.75 13.24
C LEU A 37 5.00 -2.16 12.41
N GLN A 38 5.97 -2.84 13.02
CA GLN A 38 7.08 -3.45 12.30
C GLN A 38 6.60 -4.63 11.45
N VAL A 39 5.69 -5.45 11.99
CA VAL A 39 5.05 -6.52 11.23
C VAL A 39 4.23 -5.94 10.06
N PHE A 40 3.46 -4.88 10.30
CA PHE A 40 2.75 -4.15 9.24
C PHE A 40 3.70 -3.69 8.12
N ALA A 41 4.85 -3.12 8.47
CA ALA A 41 5.86 -2.71 7.49
C ALA A 41 6.40 -3.88 6.64
N VAL A 42 6.59 -5.07 7.24
CA VAL A 42 6.99 -6.27 6.50
C VAL A 42 5.87 -6.75 5.59
N CYS A 43 4.62 -6.71 6.06
CA CYS A 43 3.43 -7.08 5.29
C CYS A 43 3.16 -6.18 4.07
N MET A 44 3.77 -4.98 4.00
CA MET A 44 3.76 -4.14 2.79
C MET A 44 4.68 -4.69 1.67
N GLY A 45 5.60 -5.60 1.99
CA GLY A 45 6.63 -6.12 1.08
C GLY A 45 6.12 -6.80 -0.20
N PRO A 46 5.04 -7.61 -0.18
CA PRO A 46 4.51 -8.19 -1.40
C PRO A 46 4.01 -7.14 -2.42
N HIS A 47 3.49 -5.99 -1.97
CA HIS A 47 3.16 -4.89 -2.89
C HIS A 47 4.42 -4.26 -3.51
N LEU A 48 5.53 -4.17 -2.75
CA LEU A 48 6.82 -3.74 -3.30
C LEU A 48 7.30 -4.71 -4.39
N MET A 49 7.21 -6.02 -4.11
CA MET A 49 7.53 -7.06 -5.09
C MET A 49 6.66 -6.95 -6.35
N SER A 50 5.35 -6.71 -6.17
CA SER A 50 4.45 -6.47 -7.30
C SER A 50 4.91 -5.30 -8.18
N GLY A 51 5.30 -4.17 -7.57
CA GLY A 51 5.83 -3.02 -8.31
C GLY A 51 7.12 -3.33 -9.07
N LEU A 52 8.06 -4.06 -8.44
CA LEU A 52 9.30 -4.50 -9.09
C LEU A 52 9.04 -5.45 -10.26
N LEU A 53 8.08 -6.35 -10.14
CA LEU A 53 7.68 -7.26 -11.21
C LEU A 53 7.04 -6.52 -12.38
N ILE A 54 6.24 -5.47 -12.12
CA ILE A 54 5.67 -4.60 -13.16
C ILE A 54 6.77 -3.81 -13.87
N LEU A 55 7.76 -3.28 -13.14
CA LEU A 55 8.94 -2.65 -13.77
C LEU A 55 9.67 -3.65 -14.67
N GLY A 56 9.85 -4.89 -14.24
CA GLY A 56 10.44 -5.97 -15.05
C GLY A 56 9.61 -6.26 -16.31
N PHE A 57 8.28 -6.28 -16.18
CA PHE A 57 7.37 -6.44 -17.32
C PHE A 57 7.54 -5.30 -18.35
N HIS A 58 7.59 -4.05 -17.90
CA HIS A 58 7.81 -2.91 -18.80
C HIS A 58 9.21 -2.89 -19.41
N LEU A 59 10.23 -3.33 -18.65
CA LEU A 59 11.59 -3.49 -19.16
C LEU A 59 11.65 -4.51 -20.29
N SER A 60 10.83 -5.57 -20.22
CA SER A 60 10.69 -6.58 -21.27
C SER A 60 9.93 -6.09 -22.51
N GLY A 61 9.52 -4.83 -22.56
CA GLY A 61 8.66 -4.31 -23.63
C GLY A 61 7.26 -4.93 -23.61
N ASP A 62 6.75 -5.23 -22.42
CA ASP A 62 5.42 -5.82 -22.19
C ASP A 62 5.24 -7.23 -22.78
N THR A 63 6.34 -7.97 -23.00
CA THR A 63 6.32 -9.30 -23.62
C THR A 63 6.25 -10.44 -22.61
N MET A 64 6.89 -10.29 -21.44
CA MET A 64 6.96 -11.33 -20.40
C MET A 64 5.72 -11.37 -19.53
N ARG A 65 4.60 -11.88 -20.07
CA ARG A 65 3.30 -11.95 -19.37
C ARG A 65 3.36 -12.62 -18.00
N GLY A 66 4.25 -13.60 -17.80
CA GLY A 66 4.43 -14.24 -16.49
C GLY A 66 4.80 -13.26 -15.37
N LEU A 67 5.56 -12.20 -15.65
CA LEU A 67 5.88 -11.16 -14.65
C LEU A 67 4.62 -10.39 -14.20
N LEU A 68 3.73 -10.07 -15.15
CA LEU A 68 2.46 -9.42 -14.88
C LEU A 68 1.50 -10.32 -14.08
N GLU A 69 1.50 -11.62 -14.34
CA GLU A 69 0.63 -12.56 -13.63
C GLU A 69 1.13 -12.80 -12.20
N VAL A 70 2.45 -12.97 -12.01
CA VAL A 70 3.05 -13.07 -10.68
C VAL A 70 2.87 -11.77 -9.90
N SER A 71 2.94 -10.60 -10.55
CA SER A 71 2.69 -9.32 -9.86
C SER A 71 1.27 -9.28 -9.27
N ARG A 72 0.25 -9.71 -10.02
CA ARG A 72 -1.14 -9.81 -9.53
C ARG A 72 -1.27 -10.73 -8.31
N LEU A 73 -0.55 -11.86 -8.29
CA LEU A 73 -0.52 -12.77 -7.14
C LEU A 73 0.14 -12.13 -5.92
N THR A 74 1.28 -11.47 -6.11
CA THR A 74 1.96 -10.75 -5.02
C THR A 74 1.12 -9.58 -4.49
N ASN A 75 0.34 -8.91 -5.34
CA ASN A 75 -0.59 -7.85 -4.96
C ASN A 75 -1.75 -8.38 -4.10
N LEU A 76 -2.31 -9.55 -4.43
CA LEU A 76 -3.28 -10.24 -3.58
C LEU A 76 -2.67 -10.59 -2.22
N GLY A 77 -1.48 -11.21 -2.22
CA GLY A 77 -0.76 -11.56 -1.00
C GLY A 77 -0.51 -10.34 -0.11
N GLY A 78 -0.11 -9.21 -0.69
CA GLY A 78 0.07 -7.95 0.01
C GLY A 78 -1.22 -7.45 0.65
N SER A 79 -2.32 -7.46 -0.10
CA SER A 79 -3.62 -6.99 0.39
C SER A 79 -4.12 -7.82 1.59
N LEU A 80 -3.99 -9.15 1.51
CA LEU A 80 -4.36 -10.08 2.59
C LEU A 80 -3.45 -9.93 3.82
N LEU A 81 -2.15 -9.72 3.62
CA LEU A 81 -1.19 -9.53 4.71
C LEU A 81 -1.40 -8.18 5.41
N LEU A 82 -1.68 -7.10 4.67
CA LEU A 82 -2.01 -5.80 5.24
C LEU A 82 -3.31 -5.84 6.05
N LEU A 83 -4.35 -6.48 5.51
CA LEU A 83 -5.61 -6.72 6.24
C LEU A 83 -5.33 -7.43 7.57
N THR A 84 -4.60 -8.53 7.51
CA THR A 84 -4.30 -9.37 8.67
C THR A 84 -3.43 -8.65 9.70
N ALA A 85 -2.37 -7.97 9.26
CA ALA A 85 -1.53 -7.18 10.16
C ALA A 85 -2.33 -6.09 10.86
N THR A 86 -3.24 -5.42 10.14
CA THR A 86 -4.12 -4.39 10.69
C THR A 86 -5.10 -4.98 11.71
N LEU A 87 -5.80 -6.06 11.37
CA LEU A 87 -6.71 -6.74 12.29
C LEU A 87 -5.99 -7.28 13.54
N ALA A 88 -4.76 -7.78 13.39
CA ALA A 88 -3.95 -8.26 14.51
C ALA A 88 -3.52 -7.14 15.48
N MET A 89 -3.54 -5.88 15.03
CA MET A 89 -3.30 -4.69 15.86
C MET A 89 -4.55 -4.21 16.60
N ALA A 90 -5.75 -4.71 16.23
CA ALA A 90 -6.98 -4.30 16.87
C ALA A 90 -7.10 -4.84 18.31
N PRO A 91 -7.33 -3.99 19.32
CA PRO A 91 -7.44 -4.42 20.71
C PRO A 91 -8.51 -5.50 20.96
N ALA A 92 -9.65 -5.42 20.25
CA ALA A 92 -10.75 -6.37 20.36
C ALA A 92 -10.39 -7.79 19.87
N LEU A 93 -9.44 -7.90 18.92
CA LEU A 93 -9.03 -9.18 18.34
C LEU A 93 -7.77 -9.75 19.02
N ARG A 94 -7.28 -9.12 20.10
CA ARG A 94 -6.05 -9.54 20.78
C ARG A 94 -6.06 -11.01 21.22
N ARG A 95 -7.18 -11.52 21.75
CA ARG A 95 -7.35 -12.94 22.14
C ARG A 95 -7.34 -13.88 20.93
N TRP A 96 -7.84 -13.40 19.79
CA TRP A 96 -7.99 -14.16 18.55
C TRP A 96 -6.81 -13.99 17.59
N ARG A 97 -5.75 -13.29 18.00
CA ARG A 97 -4.62 -12.94 17.12
C ARG A 97 -4.00 -14.13 16.41
N ARG A 98 -3.87 -15.30 17.07
CA ARG A 98 -3.35 -16.52 16.43
C ARG A 98 -4.23 -17.00 15.28
N TRP A 99 -5.55 -16.94 15.47
CA TRP A 99 -6.53 -17.30 14.46
C TRP A 99 -6.54 -16.31 13.30
N VAL A 100 -6.40 -15.01 13.58
CA VAL A 100 -6.28 -13.96 12.55
C VAL A 100 -5.13 -14.27 11.59
N TRP A 101 -3.96 -14.67 12.10
CA TRP A 101 -2.84 -15.09 11.25
C TRP A 101 -3.07 -16.42 10.53
N GLY A 102 -3.86 -17.32 11.10
CA GLY A 102 -4.24 -18.59 10.47
C GLY A 102 -5.17 -18.44 9.26
N ILE A 103 -5.92 -17.33 9.15
CA ILE A 103 -6.86 -17.11 8.04
C ILE A 103 -6.11 -16.83 6.72
N VAL A 104 -4.94 -16.20 6.74
CA VAL A 104 -4.20 -15.86 5.51
C VAL A 104 -3.79 -17.07 4.68
N PRO A 105 -3.07 -18.07 5.22
CA PRO A 105 -2.71 -19.25 4.44
C PRO A 105 -3.94 -20.00 3.94
N VAL A 106 -5.03 -20.04 4.74
CA VAL A 106 -6.31 -20.63 4.33
C VAL A 106 -6.92 -19.86 3.17
N GLY A 107 -6.95 -18.53 3.23
CA GLY A 107 -7.45 -17.67 2.15
C GLY A 107 -6.64 -17.81 0.86
N LEU A 108 -5.31 -17.88 0.97
CA LEU A 108 -4.42 -18.11 -0.17
C LEU A 108 -4.65 -19.50 -0.80
N VAL A 109 -4.79 -20.55 0.00
CA VAL A 109 -5.12 -21.90 -0.48
C VAL A 109 -6.50 -21.93 -1.13
N TRP A 110 -7.49 -21.24 -0.54
CA TRP A 110 -8.82 -21.15 -1.10
C TRP A 110 -8.81 -20.46 -2.47
N VAL A 111 -8.15 -19.31 -2.61
CA VAL A 111 -7.99 -18.64 -3.92
C VAL A 111 -7.24 -19.54 -4.91
N ALA A 112 -6.15 -20.19 -4.47
CA ALA A 112 -5.40 -21.12 -5.33
C ALA A 112 -6.27 -22.27 -5.83
N SER A 113 -7.17 -22.79 -4.99
CA SER A 113 -8.12 -23.84 -5.37
C SER A 113 -9.25 -23.34 -6.27
N ALA A 114 -9.75 -22.13 -6.03
CA ALA A 114 -10.90 -21.56 -6.76
C ALA A 114 -10.52 -21.04 -8.15
N TYR A 115 -9.27 -20.60 -8.33
CA TYR A 115 -8.78 -19.99 -9.57
C TYR A 115 -7.60 -20.75 -10.15
N TRP A 116 -7.64 -22.10 -10.13
CA TRP A 116 -6.59 -22.91 -10.73
C TRP A 116 -6.81 -23.09 -12.24
N PRO A 117 -5.80 -22.86 -13.11
CA PRO A 117 -4.48 -22.31 -12.79
C PRO A 117 -4.52 -20.81 -12.49
N LEU A 118 -3.73 -20.38 -11.51
CA LEU A 118 -3.66 -18.98 -11.04
C LEU A 118 -3.10 -18.00 -12.08
N LEU A 119 -2.38 -18.54 -13.07
CA LEU A 119 -1.80 -17.85 -14.21
C LEU A 119 -2.68 -18.12 -15.44
N GLY A 120 -2.75 -17.18 -16.38
CA GLY A 120 -3.64 -17.28 -17.55
C GLY A 120 -5.03 -16.68 -17.31
N GLU A 121 -6.08 -17.41 -17.69
CA GLU A 121 -7.45 -16.88 -17.87
C GLU A 121 -8.04 -16.26 -16.59
N HIS A 122 -7.71 -16.80 -15.41
CA HIS A 122 -8.25 -16.33 -14.13
C HIS A 122 -7.44 -15.20 -13.46
N SER A 123 -6.36 -14.74 -14.08
CA SER A 123 -5.48 -13.72 -13.49
C SER A 123 -6.20 -12.38 -13.23
N THR A 124 -7.25 -12.05 -13.98
CA THR A 124 -8.09 -10.86 -13.73
C THR A 124 -9.01 -11.04 -12.53
N ALA A 125 -9.51 -12.25 -12.28
CA ALA A 125 -10.31 -12.59 -11.09
C ALA A 125 -9.46 -12.53 -9.81
N VAL A 126 -8.19 -12.93 -9.89
CA VAL A 126 -7.20 -12.77 -8.81
C VAL A 126 -7.03 -11.29 -8.45
N LEU A 127 -6.91 -10.41 -9.45
CA LEU A 127 -6.84 -8.97 -9.21
C LEU A 127 -8.12 -8.41 -8.58
N GLY A 128 -9.30 -8.88 -9.01
CA GLY A 128 -10.57 -8.53 -8.38
C GLY A 128 -10.61 -8.90 -6.90
N THR A 129 -10.16 -10.12 -6.57
CA THR A 129 -10.04 -10.59 -5.18
C THR A 129 -9.06 -9.75 -4.37
N ALA A 130 -7.93 -9.34 -4.97
CA ALA A 130 -6.97 -8.45 -4.33
C ALA A 130 -7.60 -7.10 -3.96
N ASN A 131 -8.40 -6.51 -4.85
CA ASN A 131 -9.09 -5.25 -4.60
C ASN A 131 -10.12 -5.36 -3.47
N VAL A 132 -10.86 -6.48 -3.38
CA VAL A 132 -11.79 -6.74 -2.27
C VAL A 132 -11.04 -6.86 -0.95
N ALA A 133 -9.93 -7.61 -0.92
CA ALA A 133 -9.07 -7.71 0.26
C ALA A 133 -8.50 -6.34 0.67
N TYR A 134 -8.10 -5.52 -0.30
CA TYR A 134 -7.61 -4.17 -0.06
C TYR A 134 -8.68 -3.25 0.54
N LEU A 135 -9.92 -3.29 0.03
CA LEU A 135 -11.04 -2.56 0.62
C LEU A 135 -11.32 -3.00 2.07
N ALA A 136 -11.31 -4.30 2.34
CA ALA A 136 -11.44 -4.81 3.69
C ALA A 136 -10.30 -4.30 4.60
N PHE A 137 -9.06 -4.24 4.08
CA PHE A 137 -7.93 -3.63 4.76
C PHE A 137 -8.22 -2.18 5.11
N LEU A 138 -8.67 -1.35 4.16
CA LEU A 138 -8.98 0.06 4.39
C LEU A 138 -10.05 0.27 5.47
N LEU A 139 -11.10 -0.54 5.46
CA LEU A 139 -12.15 -0.50 6.49
C LEU A 139 -11.61 -0.90 7.86
N SER A 140 -10.79 -1.96 7.91
CA SER A 140 -10.13 -2.38 9.15
C SER A 140 -9.17 -1.31 9.68
N LEU A 141 -8.51 -0.57 8.79
CA LEU A 141 -7.59 0.51 9.15
C LEU A 141 -8.33 1.68 9.81
N ILE A 142 -9.51 2.05 9.30
CA ILE A 142 -10.37 3.05 9.95
C ILE A 142 -10.78 2.56 11.34
N TRP A 143 -11.18 1.30 11.47
CA TRP A 143 -11.60 0.74 12.75
C TRP A 143 -10.47 0.73 13.79
N VAL A 144 -9.27 0.29 13.41
CA VAL A 144 -8.08 0.34 14.26
C VAL A 144 -7.75 1.78 14.62
N TYR A 145 -7.77 2.72 13.67
CA TYR A 145 -7.49 4.13 13.93
C TYR A 145 -8.48 4.78 14.91
N ARG A 146 -9.77 4.40 14.84
CA ARG A 146 -10.78 4.87 15.80
C ARG A 146 -10.53 4.33 17.22
N THR A 147 -9.84 3.20 17.35
CA THR A 147 -9.58 2.54 18.63
C THR A 147 -8.23 2.93 19.23
N ASP A 148 -7.17 3.00 18.41
CA ASP A 148 -5.83 3.42 18.79
C ASP A 148 -5.25 4.31 17.69
N ARG A 149 -5.12 5.62 17.98
CA ARG A 149 -4.58 6.62 17.04
C ARG A 149 -3.05 6.66 17.02
N VAL A 150 -2.38 5.96 17.92
CA VAL A 150 -0.90 6.00 18.02
C VAL A 150 -0.22 5.42 16.76
N PRO A 151 -0.63 4.27 16.19
CA PRO A 151 0.10 3.65 15.09
C PRO A 151 -0.01 4.39 13.76
N PHE A 152 -1.12 5.09 13.50
CA PHE A 152 -1.40 5.69 12.19
C PHE A 152 -1.69 7.19 12.31
N SER A 153 -1.22 7.97 11.33
CA SER A 153 -1.60 9.38 11.18
C SER A 153 -2.84 9.51 10.28
N PRO A 154 -3.66 10.57 10.43
CA PRO A 154 -4.75 10.85 9.48
C PRO A 154 -4.25 10.94 8.03
N LEU A 155 -3.06 11.52 7.82
CA LEU A 155 -2.45 11.68 6.49
C LEU A 155 -2.11 10.33 5.87
N THR A 156 -1.58 9.40 6.68
CA THR A 156 -1.28 8.03 6.27
C THR A 156 -2.53 7.29 5.83
N ILE A 157 -3.62 7.41 6.60
CA ILE A 157 -4.92 6.80 6.26
C ILE A 157 -5.45 7.43 4.98
N GLY A 158 -5.36 8.76 4.87
CA GLY A 158 -5.72 9.50 3.66
C GLY A 158 -4.96 8.99 2.44
N GLY A 159 -3.65 8.74 2.54
CA GLY A 159 -2.84 8.18 1.45
C GLY A 159 -3.30 6.79 1.01
N PHE A 160 -3.57 5.88 1.94
CA PHE A 160 -4.11 4.56 1.62
C PHE A 160 -5.49 4.63 0.93
N TRP A 161 -6.36 5.55 1.36
CA TRP A 161 -7.65 5.78 0.71
C TRP A 161 -7.52 6.48 -0.64
N PHE A 162 -6.55 7.39 -0.80
CA PHE A 162 -6.26 8.07 -2.05
C PHE A 162 -5.83 7.08 -3.15
N LEU A 163 -5.29 5.91 -2.78
CA LEU A 163 -5.04 4.83 -3.72
C LEU A 163 -6.31 4.42 -4.50
N LEU A 164 -7.51 4.54 -3.93
CA LEU A 164 -8.75 4.26 -4.66
C LEU A 164 -9.00 5.27 -5.78
N VAL A 165 -8.56 6.52 -5.62
CA VAL A 165 -8.59 7.53 -6.70
C VAL A 165 -7.66 7.09 -7.83
N PHE A 166 -6.44 6.65 -7.50
CA PHE A 166 -5.54 6.05 -8.47
C PHE A 166 -6.19 4.86 -9.20
N VAL A 167 -6.80 3.91 -8.48
CA VAL A 167 -7.47 2.74 -9.08
C VAL A 167 -8.60 3.18 -10.01
N ALA A 168 -9.45 4.11 -9.58
CA ALA A 168 -10.56 4.60 -10.39
C ALA A 168 -10.09 5.30 -11.67
N VAL A 169 -9.09 6.19 -11.55
CA VAL A 169 -8.50 6.88 -12.70
C VAL A 169 -7.82 5.89 -13.63
N THR A 170 -7.09 4.90 -13.11
CA THR A 170 -6.42 3.88 -13.92
C THR A 170 -7.39 2.99 -14.69
N ILE A 171 -8.53 2.63 -14.09
CA ILE A 171 -9.60 1.92 -14.82
C ILE A 171 -10.13 2.81 -15.95
N PHE A 172 -10.38 4.08 -15.66
CA PHE A 172 -10.89 5.03 -16.65
C PHE A 172 -9.89 5.28 -17.80
N THR A 173 -8.63 5.57 -17.49
CA THR A 173 -7.57 5.77 -18.49
C THR A 173 -7.30 4.51 -19.31
N THR A 174 -7.37 3.33 -18.70
CA THR A 174 -7.29 2.04 -19.42
C THR A 174 -8.43 1.91 -20.43
N ARG A 175 -9.66 2.30 -20.07
CA ARG A 175 -10.81 2.27 -21.00
C ARG A 175 -10.63 3.25 -22.15
N ILE A 176 -10.13 4.46 -21.88
CA ILE A 176 -9.80 5.42 -22.95
C ILE A 176 -8.74 4.84 -23.89
N ALA A 177 -7.64 4.30 -23.35
CA ALA A 177 -6.56 3.76 -24.17
C ALA A 177 -7.02 2.56 -25.03
N THR A 178 -7.72 1.61 -24.43
CA THR A 178 -8.07 0.34 -25.10
C THR A 178 -9.30 0.42 -25.98
N VAL A 179 -10.36 1.08 -25.51
CA VAL A 179 -11.63 1.18 -26.25
C VAL A 179 -11.69 2.46 -27.08
N GLY A 180 -11.23 3.58 -26.53
CA GLY A 180 -11.28 4.88 -27.23
C GLY A 180 -10.19 5.05 -28.29
N LEU A 181 -8.95 4.66 -27.98
CA LEU A 181 -7.79 4.82 -28.86
C LEU A 181 -7.38 3.53 -29.59
N GLY A 182 -8.02 2.38 -29.28
CA GLY A 182 -7.71 1.09 -29.90
C GLY A 182 -6.35 0.50 -29.55
N LEU A 183 -5.71 1.00 -28.48
CA LEU A 183 -4.38 0.55 -28.07
C LEU A 183 -4.44 -0.78 -27.31
N PRO A 184 -3.39 -1.63 -27.37
CA PRO A 184 -3.39 -2.93 -26.70
C PRO A 184 -3.52 -2.87 -25.18
N SER A 185 -2.99 -1.82 -24.56
CA SER A 185 -3.00 -1.62 -23.11
C SER A 185 -2.72 -0.16 -22.75
N LEU A 186 -2.92 0.20 -21.47
CA LEU A 186 -2.62 1.53 -20.96
C LEU A 186 -1.14 1.95 -21.16
N SER A 187 -0.20 1.02 -21.08
CA SER A 187 1.24 1.27 -21.31
C SER A 187 1.59 1.73 -22.73
N HIS A 188 0.68 1.57 -23.70
CA HIS A 188 0.86 2.13 -25.04
C HIS A 188 0.37 3.58 -25.15
N ALA A 189 -0.32 4.08 -24.12
CA ALA A 189 -0.80 5.47 -24.03
C ALA A 189 0.02 6.23 -22.96
N ASP A 190 1.23 6.65 -23.32
CA ASP A 190 2.23 7.16 -22.37
C ASP A 190 1.71 8.25 -21.42
N VAL A 191 1.00 9.26 -21.94
CA VAL A 191 0.41 10.34 -21.13
C VAL A 191 -0.62 9.80 -20.13
N LEU A 192 -1.51 8.91 -20.58
CA LEU A 192 -2.55 8.34 -19.74
C LEU A 192 -1.96 7.41 -18.67
N HIS A 193 -0.92 6.67 -19.02
CA HIS A 193 -0.17 5.84 -18.09
C HIS A 193 0.56 6.69 -17.04
N GLY A 194 1.34 7.68 -17.48
CA GLY A 194 2.08 8.57 -16.59
C GLY A 194 1.17 9.35 -15.64
N LEU A 195 0.00 9.80 -16.12
CA LEU A 195 -1.03 10.42 -15.27
C LEU A 195 -1.47 9.46 -14.16
N SER A 196 -1.85 8.24 -14.51
CA SER A 196 -2.22 7.21 -13.54
C SER A 196 -1.10 6.96 -12.54
N GLU A 197 0.12 6.71 -12.99
CA GLU A 197 1.26 6.41 -12.12
C GLU A 197 1.60 7.59 -11.18
N SER A 198 1.40 8.84 -11.63
CA SER A 198 1.61 10.01 -10.77
C SER A 198 0.65 10.06 -9.58
N LEU A 199 -0.59 9.58 -9.73
CA LEU A 199 -1.54 9.49 -8.62
C LEU A 199 -1.13 8.43 -7.59
N LEU A 200 -0.53 7.33 -8.06
CA LEU A 200 0.08 6.34 -7.17
C LEU A 200 1.25 6.94 -6.39
N SER A 201 2.09 7.76 -7.03
CA SER A 201 3.18 8.48 -6.34
C SER A 201 2.64 9.40 -5.25
N VAL A 202 1.59 10.18 -5.56
CA VAL A 202 0.91 11.02 -4.56
C VAL A 202 0.41 10.18 -3.38
N ALA A 203 -0.24 9.03 -3.63
CA ALA A 203 -0.69 8.13 -2.56
C ALA A 203 0.48 7.69 -1.66
N ASN A 204 1.59 7.23 -2.27
CA ASN A 204 2.76 6.74 -1.56
C ASN A 204 3.44 7.84 -0.73
N LEU A 205 3.55 9.05 -1.28
CA LEU A 205 4.08 10.22 -0.57
C LEU A 205 3.21 10.62 0.62
N LEU A 206 1.88 10.58 0.50
CA LEU A 206 0.97 10.84 1.62
C LEU A 206 1.16 9.81 2.75
N VAL A 207 1.30 8.53 2.40
CA VAL A 207 1.59 7.45 3.36
C VAL A 207 2.91 7.70 4.07
N ALA A 208 3.99 7.91 3.31
CA ALA A 208 5.34 8.14 3.83
C ALA A 208 5.41 9.39 4.71
N LEU A 209 4.91 10.53 4.22
CA LEU A 209 4.92 11.80 4.94
C LEU A 209 4.11 11.72 6.24
N GLY A 210 2.99 11.00 6.24
CA GLY A 210 2.19 10.79 7.44
C GLY A 210 2.96 10.07 8.55
N VAL A 211 3.73 9.04 8.21
CA VAL A 211 4.58 8.33 9.18
C VAL A 211 5.80 9.17 9.58
N TYR A 212 6.43 9.84 8.63
CA TYR A 212 7.56 10.73 8.88
C TYR A 212 7.21 11.82 9.91
N ARG A 213 6.05 12.47 9.76
CA ARG A 213 5.56 13.49 10.71
C ARG A 213 5.35 12.92 12.12
N ARG A 214 4.95 11.65 12.25
CA ARG A 214 4.85 10.98 13.55
C ARG A 214 6.21 10.75 14.20
N ILE A 215 7.21 10.32 13.42
CA ILE A 215 8.59 10.15 13.91
C ILE A 215 9.15 11.49 14.40
N GLU A 216 8.98 12.56 13.63
CA GLU A 216 9.45 13.89 14.02
C GLU A 216 8.75 14.44 15.26
N ALA A 217 7.44 14.21 15.40
CA ALA A 217 6.69 14.59 16.61
C ALA A 217 7.21 13.87 17.87
N GLN A 218 7.63 12.61 17.76
CA GLN A 218 8.23 11.85 18.87
C GLN A 218 9.66 12.30 19.20
N ARG A 219 10.37 12.93 18.25
CA ARG A 219 11.74 13.44 18.44
C ARG A 219 11.80 14.81 19.12
N LYS A 220 10.72 15.60 19.04
CA LYS A 220 10.64 16.96 19.63
C LYS A 220 9.64 17.04 20.80
N PRO A 221 9.79 16.26 21.89
CA PRO A 221 8.88 16.36 23.03
C PRO A 221 9.01 17.67 23.83
N GLY A 222 10.10 18.45 23.66
CA GLY A 222 10.42 19.61 24.51
C GLY A 222 10.16 21.01 23.93
N LEU A 223 9.63 21.17 22.70
CA LEU A 223 9.43 22.52 22.12
C LEU A 223 8.07 23.16 22.49
N PHE A 224 7.18 22.41 23.16
CA PHE A 224 5.86 22.89 23.60
C PHE A 224 5.57 22.60 25.08
N SER A 225 6.58 22.24 25.89
CA SER A 225 6.40 21.99 27.33
C SER A 225 6.66 23.20 28.23
N ASP A 226 7.26 24.28 27.72
CA ASP A 226 7.52 25.48 28.52
C ASP A 226 6.57 26.62 28.13
N THR A 227 5.36 26.62 28.70
CA THR A 227 4.59 27.88 28.82
C THR A 227 3.55 27.89 29.93
N LYS A 228 3.60 27.03 30.96
CA LYS A 228 2.76 27.19 32.16
C LYS A 228 3.39 26.64 33.44
N THR A 229 4.50 27.22 33.88
CA THR A 229 4.84 27.24 35.32
C THR A 229 5.55 28.56 35.66
N GLY A 230 4.84 29.68 35.46
CA GLY A 230 5.13 30.90 36.22
C GLY A 230 4.44 30.77 37.58
N LYS A 231 5.04 30.00 38.49
CA LYS A 231 4.72 30.09 39.91
C LYS A 231 5.82 30.96 40.50
N ASP A 232 5.47 32.21 40.76
CA ASP A 232 6.36 33.19 41.39
C ASP A 232 6.68 32.72 42.82
N PRO A 233 7.97 32.54 43.19
CA PRO A 233 8.34 32.39 44.58
C PRO A 233 8.50 33.78 45.20
N SER A 234 7.77 34.03 46.29
CA SER A 234 7.80 35.22 47.17
C SER A 234 6.87 36.37 46.81
N GLN A 235 5.71 36.45 47.48
CA GLN A 235 5.41 37.39 48.57
C GLN A 235 4.06 37.04 49.21
#